data_AF-F4D1E9-F1
#
_entry.id   AF-F4D1E9-F1
#
_cell.length_a   1.000
_cell.length_b   1.000
_cell.length_c   1.000
_cell.angle_alpha   90.00
_cell.angle_beta   90.00
_cell.angle_gamma   90.00
#
_symmetry.space_group_name_H-M   'P 1'
#
loop_
_entity.id
_entity.type
_entity.pdbx_description
1 polymer ?
#
loop_
_entity_poly.entity_id
_entity_poly.type
_entity_poly.pdbx_seq_one_letter_code
_entity_poly.pdbx_strand_id
1 'polypeptide(L)'
;MALLGGSIAWTSVASSAAEQRAQSTAVDVARPLARICDDQPATAAAAGADCEKAAQVAAQPVNGRDGRGITGTTIRDGHLVVTYDDGTSRDVGQVVGADGRSIASTLLENGRLILVLSDGTRSDLGLITGPAGRGIAAASTDGGRLRLTLDDGSVLDAGPLPVGPKGDDGQTGAPGPTCPEGFAPIETEGATGVDGTTYARAITCVDPTSAKP
;
A
#
# COMPACT_ATOMS: atom_id res chain seq x y z
N MET A 1 -57.57 41.47 44.31
CA MET A 1 -58.22 40.16 44.44
C MET A 1 -57.37 39.17 43.66
N ALA A 2 -56.45 38.51 44.36
CA ALA A 2 -55.53 37.49 43.83
C ALA A 2 -56.12 36.09 44.08
N LEU A 3 -55.51 35.06 43.45
CA LEU A 3 -55.77 33.60 43.52
C LEU A 3 -56.50 33.07 42.26
N LEU A 4 -56.04 32.07 41.49
CA LEU A 4 -54.94 31.10 41.62
C LEU A 4 -54.45 30.69 40.21
N GLY A 5 -53.14 30.78 39.97
CA GLY A 5 -52.48 30.06 38.88
C GLY A 5 -52.18 28.64 39.34
N GLY A 6 -52.86 27.65 38.76
CA GLY A 6 -52.56 26.23 38.99
C GLY A 6 -51.46 25.77 38.06
N SER A 7 -50.23 25.67 38.57
CA SER A 7 -49.14 24.98 37.88
C SER A 7 -49.42 23.47 37.88
N ILE A 8 -49.78 22.93 36.72
CA ILE A 8 -49.84 21.48 36.50
C ILE A 8 -48.39 21.02 36.35
N ALA A 9 -47.80 20.49 37.42
CA ALA A 9 -46.53 19.81 37.37
C ALA A 9 -46.71 18.48 36.61
N TRP A 10 -46.23 18.44 35.37
CA TRP A 10 -46.05 17.18 34.63
C TRP A 10 -44.82 16.48 35.22
N THR A 11 -45.02 15.67 36.26
CA THR A 11 -44.00 14.70 36.67
C THR A 11 -44.00 13.58 35.65
N SER A 12 -43.07 13.65 34.69
CA SER A 12 -42.76 12.52 33.81
C SER A 12 -42.18 11.40 34.66
N VAL A 13 -43.01 10.41 35.02
CA VAL A 13 -42.51 9.17 35.61
C VAL A 13 -41.74 8.43 34.52
N ALA A 14 -40.41 8.48 34.59
CA ALA A 14 -39.56 7.60 33.82
C ALA A 14 -39.76 6.17 34.38
N SER A 15 -40.61 5.38 33.73
CA SER A 15 -40.78 3.97 34.09
C SER A 15 -39.50 3.20 33.75
N SER A 16 -39.11 2.28 34.64
CA SER A 16 -37.88 1.51 34.46
C SER A 16 -37.97 0.56 33.26
N ALA A 17 -36.83 0.15 32.69
CA ALA A 17 -36.81 -0.84 31.60
C ALA A 17 -37.48 -2.18 31.98
N ALA A 18 -37.44 -2.56 33.27
CA ALA A 18 -38.13 -3.75 33.76
C ALA A 18 -39.66 -3.59 33.74
N GLU A 19 -40.14 -2.40 34.08
CA GLU A 19 -41.56 -2.04 34.12
C GLU A 19 -42.15 -1.92 32.71
N GLN A 20 -41.41 -1.34 31.77
CA GLN A 20 -41.77 -1.31 30.35
C GLN A 20 -41.84 -2.72 29.74
N ARG A 21 -40.91 -3.62 30.11
CA ARG A 21 -40.96 -5.02 29.68
C ARG A 21 -42.20 -5.74 30.22
N ALA A 22 -42.51 -5.55 31.50
CA ALA A 22 -43.71 -6.12 32.12
C ALA A 22 -44.99 -5.62 31.42
N GLN A 23 -45.07 -4.31 31.14
CA GLN A 23 -46.22 -3.72 30.45
C GLN A 23 -46.33 -4.20 29.00
N SER A 24 -45.23 -4.25 28.24
CA SER A 24 -45.25 -4.80 26.87
C SER A 24 -45.72 -6.26 26.83
N THR A 25 -45.29 -7.08 27.80
CA THR A 25 -45.66 -8.49 27.88
C THR A 25 -47.15 -8.64 28.22
N ALA A 26 -47.68 -7.81 29.11
CA ALA A 26 -49.11 -7.80 29.44
C ALA A 26 -49.97 -7.45 28.22
N VAL A 27 -49.54 -6.46 27.43
CA VAL A 27 -50.25 -6.06 26.20
C VAL A 27 -50.16 -7.13 25.11
N ASP A 28 -49.01 -7.79 24.97
CA ASP A 28 -48.81 -8.87 23.99
C ASP A 28 -49.68 -10.10 24.28
N VAL A 29 -49.98 -10.38 25.55
CA VAL A 29 -50.92 -11.45 25.95
C VAL A 29 -52.38 -10.98 25.88
N ALA A 30 -52.65 -9.72 26.23
CA ALA A 30 -54.01 -9.18 26.26
C ALA A 30 -54.61 -8.99 24.86
N ARG A 31 -53.80 -8.65 23.85
CA ARG A 31 -54.29 -8.37 22.49
C ARG A 31 -54.87 -9.60 21.77
N PRO A 32 -54.24 -10.80 21.82
CA PRO A 32 -54.87 -12.03 21.34
C PRO A 32 -56.13 -12.41 22.11
N LEU A 33 -56.13 -12.25 23.45
CA LEU A 33 -57.29 -12.56 24.27
C LEU A 33 -58.48 -11.65 23.95
N ALA A 34 -58.25 -10.35 23.78
CA ALA A 34 -59.29 -9.39 23.37
C ALA A 34 -59.90 -9.77 22.01
N ARG A 35 -59.08 -10.17 21.02
CA ARG A 35 -59.58 -10.64 19.72
C ARG A 35 -60.44 -11.90 19.84
N ILE A 36 -60.00 -12.87 20.65
CA ILE A 36 -60.77 -14.11 20.88
C ILE A 36 -62.12 -13.78 21.53
N CYS A 37 -62.15 -12.83 22.47
CA CYS A 37 -63.39 -12.37 23.09
C CYS A 37 -64.33 -11.68 22.09
N ASP A 38 -63.80 -10.90 21.14
CA ASP A 38 -64.59 -10.25 20.09
C ASP A 38 -65.16 -11.26 19.07
N ASP A 39 -64.35 -12.26 18.70
CA ASP A 39 -64.72 -13.24 17.66
C ASP A 39 -65.58 -14.40 18.19
N GLN A 40 -65.55 -14.69 19.50
CA GLN A 40 -66.21 -15.85 20.10
C GLN A 40 -67.11 -15.47 21.29
N PRO A 41 -68.43 -15.32 21.10
CA PRO A 41 -69.35 -14.87 22.15
C PRO A 41 -69.49 -15.88 23.31
N ALA A 42 -69.30 -17.17 23.05
CA ALA A 42 -69.27 -18.18 24.10
C ALA A 42 -68.04 -18.04 25.02
N THR A 43 -66.89 -17.67 24.45
CA THR A 43 -65.65 -17.40 25.21
C THR A 43 -65.78 -16.10 26.00
N ALA A 44 -66.38 -15.06 25.41
CA ALA A 44 -66.70 -13.82 26.12
C ALA A 44 -67.63 -14.03 27.32
N ALA A 45 -68.69 -14.84 27.16
CA ALA A 45 -69.60 -15.18 28.24
C ALA A 45 -68.93 -15.97 29.37
N ALA A 46 -67.96 -16.84 29.04
CA ALA A 46 -67.23 -17.64 30.02
C ALA A 46 -66.14 -16.83 30.76
N ALA A 47 -65.44 -15.93 30.07
CA ALA A 47 -64.36 -15.13 30.63
C ALA A 47 -64.85 -13.84 31.32
N GLY A 48 -66.03 -13.33 30.96
CA GLY A 48 -66.68 -12.21 31.63
C GLY A 48 -65.77 -10.97 31.72
N ALA A 49 -65.56 -10.47 32.94
CA ALA A 49 -64.77 -9.26 33.21
C ALA A 49 -63.30 -9.34 32.71
N ASP A 50 -62.77 -10.54 32.51
CA ASP A 50 -61.41 -10.71 31.99
C ASP A 50 -61.30 -10.25 30.52
N CYS A 51 -62.36 -10.37 29.72
CA CYS A 51 -62.38 -9.85 28.35
C CYS A 51 -62.37 -8.31 28.33
N GLU A 52 -63.11 -7.67 29.23
CA GLU A 52 -63.10 -6.21 29.36
C GLU A 52 -61.73 -5.70 29.78
N LYS A 53 -61.09 -6.40 30.73
CA LYS A 53 -59.75 -6.07 31.19
C LYS A 53 -58.69 -6.30 30.11
N ALA A 54 -58.82 -7.36 29.33
CA ALA A 54 -57.96 -7.62 28.18
C ALA A 54 -58.07 -6.51 27.12
N ALA A 55 -59.29 -6.06 26.80
CA ALA A 55 -59.51 -4.97 25.86
C ALA A 55 -58.88 -3.65 26.34
N GLN A 56 -59.03 -3.32 27.63
CA GLN A 56 -58.43 -2.12 28.23
C GLN A 56 -56.90 -2.16 28.20
N VAL A 57 -56.29 -3.30 28.52
CA VAL A 57 -54.84 -3.48 28.46
C VAL A 57 -54.34 -3.47 27.01
N ALA A 58 -55.06 -4.12 26.09
CA ALA A 58 -54.70 -4.17 24.67
C ALA A 58 -54.71 -2.79 23.98
N ALA A 59 -55.55 -1.87 24.47
CA ALA A 59 -55.64 -0.50 23.99
C ALA A 59 -54.54 0.43 24.53
N GLN A 60 -53.71 -0.01 25.49
CA GLN A 60 -52.63 0.80 26.02
C GLN A 60 -51.51 0.96 24.99
N PRO A 61 -51.01 2.19 24.74
CA PRO A 61 -49.82 2.40 23.94
C PRO A 61 -48.61 1.81 24.66
N VAL A 62 -47.91 0.91 23.99
CA VAL A 62 -46.61 0.40 24.46
C VAL A 62 -45.51 1.13 23.70
N ASN A 63 -44.53 1.64 24.44
CA ASN A 63 -43.29 2.05 23.81
C ASN A 63 -42.64 0.81 23.19
N GLY A 64 -42.06 0.96 22.00
CA GLY A 64 -41.16 -0.06 21.47
C GLY A 64 -40.02 -0.32 22.45
N ARG A 65 -39.43 -1.51 22.41
CA ARG A 65 -38.20 -1.76 23.17
C ARG A 65 -37.16 -0.71 22.76
N ASP A 66 -36.44 -0.17 23.74
CA ASP A 66 -35.30 0.71 23.48
C ASP A 66 -34.38 0.04 22.43
N GLY A 67 -34.10 0.79 21.36
CA GLY A 67 -33.17 0.36 20.33
C GLY A 67 -31.77 0.23 20.93
N ARG A 68 -30.97 -0.67 20.35
CA ARG A 68 -29.56 -0.79 20.73
C ARG A 68 -28.78 0.41 20.18
N GLY A 69 -28.14 1.18 21.05
CA GLY A 69 -27.28 2.29 20.67
C GLY A 69 -25.93 1.82 20.10
N ILE A 70 -25.33 2.63 19.22
CA ILE A 70 -23.95 2.44 18.75
C ILE A 70 -23.07 3.39 19.53
N THR A 71 -22.03 2.84 20.18
CA THR A 71 -21.04 3.61 20.93
C THR A 71 -19.76 3.85 20.12
N GLY A 72 -19.51 3.04 19.10
CA GLY A 72 -18.37 3.26 18.22
C GLY A 72 -18.32 2.31 17.02
N THR A 73 -17.47 2.67 16.07
CA THR A 73 -17.16 1.84 14.90
C THR A 73 -15.65 1.80 14.70
N THR A 74 -15.14 0.68 14.21
CA THR A 74 -13.73 0.52 13.88
C THR A 74 -13.57 -0.39 12.67
N ILE A 75 -12.48 -0.22 11.92
CA ILE A 75 -12.10 -1.14 10.85
C ILE A 75 -10.98 -2.04 11.38
N ARG A 76 -11.17 -3.36 11.31
CA ARG A 76 -10.16 -4.37 11.66
C ARG A 76 -10.04 -5.38 10.54
N ASP A 77 -8.84 -5.56 10.01
CA ASP A 77 -8.55 -6.50 8.92
C ASP A 77 -9.48 -6.32 7.70
N GLY A 78 -9.88 -5.06 7.43
CA GLY A 78 -10.80 -4.72 6.36
C GLY A 78 -12.29 -4.92 6.68
N HIS A 79 -12.65 -5.36 7.88
CA HIS A 79 -14.03 -5.53 8.33
C HIS A 79 -14.50 -4.36 9.19
N LEU A 80 -15.76 -3.94 9.01
CA LEU A 80 -16.42 -2.96 9.88
C LEU A 80 -16.94 -3.66 11.13
N VAL A 81 -16.41 -3.26 12.27
CA VAL A 81 -16.85 -3.72 13.58
C VAL A 81 -17.59 -2.59 14.29
N VAL A 82 -18.84 -2.85 14.66
CA VAL A 82 -19.69 -1.92 15.42
C VAL A 82 -19.66 -2.32 16.89
N THR A 83 -19.45 -1.36 17.78
CA THR A 83 -19.57 -1.53 19.24
C THR A 83 -20.86 -0.87 19.70
N TYR A 84 -21.59 -1.57 20.54
CA TYR A 84 -22.88 -1.16 21.03
C TYR A 84 -22.83 -0.63 22.46
N ASP A 85 -23.91 -0.01 22.89
CA ASP A 85 -24.12 0.49 24.26
C ASP A 85 -24.21 -0.61 25.32
N ASP A 86 -24.63 -1.82 24.93
CA ASP A 86 -24.62 -3.02 25.78
C ASP A 86 -23.23 -3.66 25.96
N GLY A 87 -22.17 -3.02 25.42
CA GLY A 87 -20.79 -3.50 25.49
C GLY A 87 -20.46 -4.63 24.53
N THR A 88 -21.42 -5.10 23.73
CA THR A 88 -21.16 -6.09 22.68
C THR A 88 -20.58 -5.44 21.42
N SER A 89 -19.88 -6.24 20.61
CA SER A 89 -19.44 -5.83 19.29
C SER A 89 -19.92 -6.81 18.22
N ARG A 90 -20.12 -6.33 17.01
CA ARG A 90 -20.50 -7.14 15.86
C ARG A 90 -19.70 -6.74 14.62
N ASP A 91 -19.11 -7.74 13.97
CA ASP A 91 -18.64 -7.61 12.59
C ASP A 91 -19.87 -7.55 11.68
N VAL A 92 -20.02 -6.44 10.95
CA VAL A 92 -21.12 -6.21 10.02
C VAL A 92 -20.71 -6.40 8.55
N GLY A 93 -19.48 -6.84 8.31
CA GLY A 93 -18.99 -7.26 7.00
C GLY A 93 -17.69 -6.57 6.59
N GLN A 94 -17.15 -7.07 5.48
CA GLN A 94 -15.97 -6.51 4.82
C GLN A 94 -16.30 -5.18 4.15
N VAL A 95 -15.40 -4.21 4.28
CA VAL A 95 -15.47 -2.93 3.58
C VAL A 95 -14.87 -3.11 2.20
N VAL A 96 -15.69 -2.87 1.18
CA VAL A 96 -15.35 -2.97 -0.23
C VAL A 96 -15.75 -1.69 -0.97
N GLY A 97 -15.22 -1.48 -2.18
CA GLY A 97 -15.62 -0.38 -3.05
C GLY A 97 -17.10 -0.46 -3.47
N ALA A 98 -17.60 0.57 -4.15
CA ALA A 98 -18.99 0.66 -4.60
C ALA A 98 -19.43 -0.50 -5.52
N ASP A 99 -18.46 -1.11 -6.19
CA ASP A 99 -18.63 -2.26 -7.07
C ASP A 99 -18.43 -3.62 -6.36
N GLY A 100 -18.25 -3.61 -5.04
CA GLY A 100 -18.01 -4.81 -4.24
C GLY A 100 -16.58 -5.34 -4.31
N ARG A 101 -15.64 -4.62 -4.92
CA ARG A 101 -14.26 -5.07 -5.10
C ARG A 101 -13.30 -4.38 -4.15
N SER A 102 -12.24 -5.10 -3.78
CA SER A 102 -11.11 -4.59 -3.02
C SER A 102 -9.80 -4.90 -3.74
N ILE A 103 -8.70 -4.28 -3.28
CA ILE A 103 -7.36 -4.58 -3.79
C ILE A 103 -6.86 -5.83 -3.07
N ALA A 104 -6.63 -6.90 -3.82
CA ALA A 104 -6.05 -8.13 -3.29
C ALA A 104 -4.52 -8.05 -3.20
N SER A 105 -3.88 -7.47 -4.22
CA SER A 105 -2.43 -7.24 -4.21
C SER A 105 -2.02 -6.16 -5.21
N THR A 106 -0.78 -5.68 -5.06
CA THR A 106 -0.12 -4.76 -6.00
C THR A 106 1.14 -5.41 -6.54
N LEU A 107 1.33 -5.34 -7.85
CA LEU A 107 2.46 -5.94 -8.56
C LEU A 107 3.20 -4.88 -9.36
N LEU A 108 4.50 -5.10 -9.52
CA LEU A 108 5.34 -4.36 -10.46
C LEU A 108 5.77 -5.30 -11.57
N GLU A 109 5.30 -5.05 -12.79
CA GLU A 109 5.61 -5.85 -13.97
C GLU A 109 6.13 -4.95 -15.09
N ASN A 110 7.37 -5.17 -15.55
CA ASN A 110 7.99 -4.39 -16.62
C ASN A 110 7.93 -2.86 -16.39
N GLY A 111 8.13 -2.42 -15.14
CA GLY A 111 8.07 -1.00 -14.76
C GLY A 111 6.65 -0.42 -14.61
N ARG A 112 5.60 -1.24 -14.72
CA ARG A 112 4.19 -0.83 -14.57
C ARG A 112 3.59 -1.28 -13.25
N LEU A 113 2.77 -0.40 -12.66
CA LEU A 113 1.98 -0.71 -11.47
C LEU A 113 0.70 -1.43 -11.89
N ILE A 114 0.57 -2.69 -11.49
CA ILE A 114 -0.63 -3.48 -11.71
C ILE A 114 -1.33 -3.72 -10.37
N LEU A 115 -2.62 -3.41 -10.28
CA LEU A 115 -3.48 -3.87 -9.19
C LEU A 115 -4.12 -5.20 -9.55
N VAL A 116 -4.10 -6.15 -8.63
CA VAL A 116 -4.95 -7.34 -8.68
C VAL A 116 -6.11 -7.11 -7.74
N LEU A 117 -7.33 -7.11 -8.28
CA LEU A 117 -8.55 -6.95 -7.51
C LEU A 117 -8.98 -8.28 -6.87
N SER A 118 -9.89 -8.21 -5.90
CA SER A 118 -10.42 -9.37 -5.17
C SER A 118 -11.14 -10.39 -6.05
N ASP A 119 -11.60 -9.99 -7.24
CA ASP A 119 -12.21 -10.87 -8.25
C ASP A 119 -11.19 -11.48 -9.24
N GLY A 120 -9.89 -11.20 -9.05
CA GLY A 120 -8.81 -11.63 -9.93
C GLY A 120 -8.58 -10.71 -11.14
N THR A 121 -9.40 -9.67 -11.32
CA THR A 121 -9.21 -8.68 -12.39
C THR A 121 -7.88 -7.95 -12.17
N ARG A 122 -7.15 -7.73 -13.27
CA ARG A 122 -5.90 -6.96 -13.27
C ARG A 122 -6.17 -5.58 -13.85
N SER A 123 -5.77 -4.54 -13.13
CA SER A 123 -5.85 -3.14 -13.59
C SER A 123 -4.44 -2.57 -13.69
N ASP A 124 -4.01 -2.30 -14.93
CA ASP A 124 -2.76 -1.59 -15.20
C ASP A 124 -2.97 -0.10 -14.96
N LEU A 125 -2.28 0.44 -13.96
CA LEU A 125 -2.31 1.86 -13.63
C LEU A 125 -1.22 2.66 -14.35
N GLY A 126 -0.41 2.00 -15.18
CA GLY A 126 0.63 2.59 -15.98
C GLY A 126 2.02 2.48 -15.37
N LEU A 127 2.95 3.21 -15.98
CA LEU A 127 4.36 3.22 -15.61
C LEU A 127 4.58 3.93 -14.27
N ILE A 128 5.45 3.36 -13.44
CA ILE A 128 5.91 4.02 -12.22
C ILE A 128 7.04 4.98 -12.62
N THR A 129 6.75 6.28 -12.60
CA THR A 129 7.76 7.31 -12.86
C THR A 129 8.30 7.89 -11.56
N GLY A 130 9.62 8.08 -11.48
CA GLY A 130 10.26 8.81 -10.38
C GLY A 130 9.97 10.32 -10.45
N PRO A 131 10.56 11.14 -9.55
CA PRO A 131 10.29 12.58 -9.42
C PRO A 131 10.49 13.46 -10.68
N ALA A 132 10.97 12.89 -11.80
CA ALA A 132 11.13 13.56 -13.09
C ALA A 132 10.21 13.03 -14.21
N GLY A 133 9.26 12.12 -13.91
CA GLY A 133 8.20 11.73 -14.86
C GLY A 133 8.64 10.84 -16.03
N ARG A 134 9.86 10.28 -16.02
CA ARG A 134 10.37 9.38 -17.08
C ARG A 134 10.99 8.13 -16.46
N GLY A 135 10.45 6.96 -16.77
CA GLY A 135 11.01 5.67 -16.37
C GLY A 135 12.18 5.25 -17.25
N ILE A 136 13.07 4.40 -16.75
CA ILE A 136 14.17 3.81 -17.54
C ILE A 136 13.75 2.40 -17.93
N ALA A 137 13.64 2.12 -19.23
CA ALA A 137 13.34 0.79 -19.75
C ALA A 137 14.59 -0.09 -19.89
N ALA A 138 15.72 0.49 -20.29
CA ALA A 138 16.99 -0.23 -20.42
C ALA A 138 18.19 0.73 -20.33
N ALA A 139 19.37 0.17 -20.02
CA ALA A 139 20.66 0.87 -20.11
C ALA A 139 21.62 0.06 -20.99
N SER A 140 22.38 0.74 -21.83
CA SER A 140 23.36 0.16 -22.74
C SER A 140 24.56 1.07 -22.89
N THR A 141 25.66 0.50 -23.39
CA THR A 141 26.86 1.27 -23.72
C THR A 141 27.14 1.15 -25.21
N ASP A 142 27.31 2.28 -25.90
CA ASP A 142 27.73 2.31 -27.30
C ASP A 142 28.80 3.40 -27.51
N GLY A 143 29.90 3.04 -28.18
CA GLY A 143 30.99 3.97 -28.48
C GLY A 143 31.55 4.68 -27.25
N GLY A 144 31.64 4.00 -26.10
CA GLY A 144 32.14 4.58 -24.84
C GLY A 144 31.18 5.57 -24.16
N ARG A 145 29.90 5.62 -24.56
CA ARG A 145 28.86 6.45 -23.92
C ARG A 145 27.75 5.61 -23.32
N LEU A 146 27.16 6.10 -22.23
CA LEU A 146 25.99 5.51 -21.59
C LEU A 146 24.73 5.95 -22.33
N ARG A 147 23.93 4.99 -22.80
CA ARG A 147 22.62 5.22 -23.42
C ARG A 147 21.51 4.59 -22.59
N LEU A 148 20.52 5.40 -22.24
CA LEU A 148 19.32 4.97 -21.53
C LEU A 148 18.15 4.94 -22.51
N THR A 149 17.46 3.79 -22.61
CA THR A 149 16.20 3.68 -23.33
C THR A 149 15.07 4.07 -22.40
N LEU A 150 14.30 5.05 -22.85
CA LEU A 150 13.11 5.64 -22.27
C LEU A 150 12.00 4.59 -22.13
N ASP A 151 11.11 4.75 -21.17
CA ASP A 151 9.80 4.09 -21.19
C ASP A 151 8.92 4.55 -22.38
N ASP A 152 9.13 5.78 -22.86
CA ASP A 152 8.59 6.33 -24.11
C ASP A 152 9.31 5.85 -25.39
N GLY A 153 10.31 4.97 -25.26
CA GLY A 153 11.13 4.46 -26.36
C GLY A 153 12.19 5.44 -26.89
N SER A 154 12.24 6.68 -26.39
CA SER A 154 13.32 7.60 -26.74
C SER A 154 14.65 7.16 -26.13
N VAL A 155 15.77 7.58 -26.73
CA VAL A 155 17.11 7.27 -26.19
C VAL A 155 17.72 8.54 -25.62
N LEU A 156 18.06 8.51 -24.34
CA LEU A 156 18.84 9.54 -23.68
C LEU A 156 20.31 9.15 -23.67
N ASP A 157 21.17 9.98 -24.28
CA ASP A 157 22.62 9.89 -24.09
C ASP A 157 22.95 10.51 -22.73
N ALA A 158 23.33 9.65 -21.77
CA ALA A 158 23.66 10.04 -20.40
C ALA A 158 25.15 10.42 -20.24
N GLY A 159 25.90 10.49 -21.35
CA GLY A 159 27.25 11.00 -21.40
C GLY A 159 28.34 9.92 -21.51
N PRO A 160 29.62 10.35 -21.55
CA PRO A 160 30.74 9.45 -21.69
C PRO A 160 30.94 8.58 -20.45
N LEU A 161 31.35 7.34 -20.67
CA LEU A 161 31.86 6.49 -19.60
C LEU A 161 33.22 7.05 -19.14
N PRO A 162 33.49 7.06 -17.82
CA PRO A 162 34.79 7.46 -17.33
C PRO A 162 35.88 6.54 -17.93
N VAL A 163 36.93 7.15 -18.46
CA VAL A 163 38.14 6.42 -18.83
C VAL A 163 38.77 5.87 -17.56
N GLY A 164 39.03 4.56 -17.57
CA GLY A 164 39.81 3.94 -16.50
C GLY A 164 41.18 4.60 -16.36
N PRO A 165 41.85 4.45 -15.21
CA PRO A 165 43.21 4.97 -15.04
C PRO A 165 44.09 4.45 -16.19
N LYS A 166 44.99 5.32 -16.69
CA LYS A 166 46.07 4.89 -17.59
C LYS A 166 46.76 3.71 -16.92
N GLY A 167 46.85 2.58 -17.63
CA GLY A 167 47.62 1.44 -17.13
C GLY A 167 49.06 1.86 -16.88
N ASP A 168 49.68 1.29 -15.84
CA ASP A 168 51.08 1.56 -15.53
C ASP A 168 51.94 1.34 -16.77
N ASP A 169 52.94 2.20 -16.97
CA ASP A 169 53.89 2.01 -18.07
C ASP A 169 54.57 0.64 -17.94
N GLY A 170 54.86 0.01 -19.08
CA GLY A 170 55.59 -1.26 -19.09
C GLY A 170 56.93 -1.10 -18.38
N GLN A 171 57.35 -2.12 -17.61
CA GLN A 171 58.66 -2.13 -16.97
C GLN A 171 59.76 -1.92 -18.02
N THR A 172 60.74 -1.06 -17.72
CA THR A 172 61.93 -0.91 -18.56
C THR A 172 62.59 -2.28 -18.74
N GLY A 173 62.85 -2.68 -19.99
CA GLY A 173 63.54 -3.92 -20.28
C GLY A 173 64.92 -3.97 -19.60
N ALA A 174 65.37 -5.18 -19.25
CA ALA A 174 66.70 -5.36 -18.68
C ALA A 174 67.78 -4.76 -19.61
N PRO A 175 68.88 -4.21 -19.06
CA PRO A 175 70.01 -3.77 -19.87
C PRO A 175 70.47 -4.87 -20.84
N GLY A 176 70.76 -4.50 -22.08
CA GLY A 176 71.32 -5.41 -23.07
C GLY A 176 72.67 -5.98 -22.61
N PRO A 177 73.11 -7.12 -23.18
CA PRO A 177 74.41 -7.71 -22.87
C PRO A 177 75.55 -6.72 -23.13
N THR A 178 76.56 -6.70 -22.24
CA THR A 178 77.81 -5.96 -22.45
C THR A 178 78.63 -6.58 -23.59
N CYS A 179 79.41 -5.76 -24.31
CA CYS A 179 80.29 -6.27 -25.36
C CYS A 179 81.31 -7.27 -24.81
N PRO A 180 81.65 -8.34 -25.58
CA PRO A 180 82.78 -9.21 -25.27
C PRO A 180 84.10 -8.43 -25.16
N GLU A 181 85.08 -8.96 -24.41
CA GLU A 181 86.42 -8.38 -24.33
C GLU A 181 87.02 -8.14 -25.73
N GLY A 182 87.58 -6.95 -25.94
CA GLY A 182 88.19 -6.54 -27.21
C GLY A 182 87.26 -5.74 -28.15
N PHE A 183 85.96 -5.67 -27.89
CA PHE A 183 85.01 -4.88 -28.68
C PHE A 183 84.59 -3.61 -27.94
N ALA A 184 84.54 -2.49 -28.66
CA ALA A 184 84.07 -1.21 -28.12
C ALA A 184 82.56 -1.02 -28.42
N PRO A 185 81.76 -0.54 -27.45
CA PRO A 185 80.37 -0.19 -27.70
C PRO A 185 80.28 1.10 -28.52
N ILE A 186 79.51 1.09 -29.61
CA ILE A 186 79.00 2.31 -30.24
C ILE A 186 77.53 2.47 -29.84
N GLU A 187 77.19 3.63 -29.31
CA GLU A 187 75.80 4.02 -29.05
C GLU A 187 75.19 4.58 -30.32
N THR A 188 74.14 3.94 -30.83
CA THR A 188 73.26 4.56 -31.83
C THR A 188 72.15 5.34 -31.12
N GLU A 189 71.76 6.48 -31.70
CA GLU A 189 70.71 7.33 -31.13
C GLU A 189 69.41 6.53 -30.95
N GLY A 190 68.85 6.61 -29.75
CA GLY A 190 67.58 5.95 -29.43
C GLY A 190 66.43 6.59 -30.20
N ALA A 191 65.44 5.77 -30.57
CA ALA A 191 64.20 6.29 -31.13
C ALA A 191 63.50 7.17 -30.08
N THR A 192 63.04 8.35 -30.47
CA THR A 192 62.21 9.20 -29.60
C THR A 192 60.74 8.93 -29.88
N GLY A 193 60.00 8.54 -28.85
CA GLY A 193 58.56 8.37 -28.91
C GLY A 193 57.82 9.67 -29.20
N VAL A 194 56.56 9.56 -29.62
CA VAL A 194 55.67 10.70 -29.88
C VAL A 194 55.37 11.56 -28.64
N ASP A 195 55.69 11.04 -27.45
CA ASP A 195 55.62 11.68 -26.14
C ASP A 195 56.95 12.32 -25.70
N GLY A 196 58.00 12.24 -26.52
CA GLY A 196 59.34 12.73 -26.20
C GLY A 196 60.18 11.74 -25.38
N THR A 197 59.65 10.55 -25.07
CA THR A 197 60.41 9.52 -24.34
C THR A 197 61.43 8.88 -25.28
N THR A 198 62.71 9.02 -24.96
CA THR A 198 63.79 8.35 -25.71
C THR A 198 63.92 6.90 -25.23
N TYR A 199 63.70 5.94 -26.13
CA TYR A 199 63.85 4.52 -25.84
C TYR A 199 65.32 4.10 -25.82
N ALA A 200 65.62 2.96 -25.18
CA ALA A 200 66.97 2.50 -24.93
C ALA A 200 67.81 2.40 -26.22
N ARG A 201 69.10 2.78 -26.07
CA ARG A 201 70.14 2.78 -27.10
C ARG A 201 70.42 1.35 -27.55
N ALA A 202 70.66 1.12 -28.84
CA ALA A 202 71.24 -0.14 -29.27
C ALA A 202 72.77 -0.07 -29.10
N ILE A 203 73.35 -1.01 -28.35
CA ILE A 203 74.80 -1.19 -28.28
C ILE A 203 75.20 -2.07 -29.46
N THR A 204 75.93 -1.51 -30.42
CA THR A 204 76.60 -2.32 -31.45
C THR A 204 78.06 -2.44 -31.07
N CYS A 205 78.54 -3.67 -30.92
CA CYS A 205 79.94 -3.94 -30.57
C CYS A 205 80.76 -3.93 -31.86
N VAL A 206 81.74 -3.03 -31.96
CA VAL A 206 82.68 -2.98 -33.08
C VAL A 206 84.08 -3.38 -32.63
N ASP A 207 84.80 -4.07 -33.52
CA ASP A 207 86.22 -4.33 -33.32
C ASP A 207 86.99 -3.03 -33.65
N PRO A 208 87.69 -2.42 -32.68
CA PRO A 208 88.44 -1.19 -32.88
C PRO A 208 89.61 -1.35 -33.87
N THR A 209 89.99 -2.59 -34.19
CA THR A 209 91.05 -2.89 -35.17
C THR A 209 90.55 -3.01 -36.60
N SER A 210 89.22 -3.04 -36.82
CA SER A 210 88.60 -3.07 -38.15
C SER A 210 88.59 -1.71 -38.86
N ALA A 211 89.01 -0.62 -38.19
CA ALA A 211 89.26 0.67 -38.83
C ALA A 211 90.73 0.78 -39.30
N LYS A 212 90.99 0.26 -40.50
CA LYS A 212 92.13 0.67 -41.35
C LYS A 212 91.59 0.96 -42.77
N PRO A 213 92.19 1.92 -43.50
CA PRO A 213 91.56 2.69 -44.58
C PRO A 213 91.12 1.86 -45.79
#